data_AF-A0A952ZM91-F1
#
_entry.id   AF-A0A952ZM91-F1
#
_cell.length_a   1.000
_cell.length_b   1.000
_cell.length_c   1.000
_cell.angle_alpha   90.00
_cell.angle_beta   90.00
_cell.angle_gamma   90.00
#
_symmetry.space_group_name_H-M   'P 1'
#
loop_
_entity.id
_entity.type
_entity.pdbx_description
1 polymer ?
#
loop_
_entity_poly.entity_id
_entity_poly.type
_entity_poly.pdbx_seq_one_letter_code
_entity_poly.pdbx_strand_id
1 'polypeptide(L)'
;MRTRVFKSGNSFALRLPKDLALFQAAQEVEVERVGSTLVVRPVAADSLADMAEILAAFPAGFMAEGRGEQEQDERDWALPDRADFGRD
;
A
#
# COMPACT_ATOMS: atom_id res chain seq x y z
N MET A 1 -28.72 -17.17 -0.09
CA MET A 1 -27.90 -17.95 -1.05
C MET A 1 -26.98 -18.91 -0.26
N ARG A 2 -26.66 -20.09 -0.80
CA ARG A 2 -25.69 -21.02 -0.20
C ARG A 2 -24.66 -21.40 -1.27
N THR A 3 -23.40 -21.49 -0.88
CA THR A 3 -22.32 -21.97 -1.73
C THR A 3 -21.54 -23.09 -1.03
N ARG A 4 -20.53 -23.64 -1.69
CA ARG A 4 -19.73 -24.76 -1.18
C ARG A 4 -18.28 -24.34 -0.99
N VAL A 5 -17.68 -24.88 0.07
CA VAL A 5 -16.24 -24.89 0.28
C VAL A 5 -15.68 -26.15 -0.37
N PHE A 6 -14.51 -26.06 -0.99
CA PHE A 6 -13.81 -27.17 -1.63
C PHE A 6 -12.30 -27.06 -1.42
N LYS A 7 -11.57 -28.15 -1.65
CA LYS A 7 -10.09 -28.16 -1.60
C LYS A 7 -9.52 -27.66 -2.93
N SER A 8 -8.51 -26.80 -2.85
CA SER A 8 -7.69 -26.37 -3.99
C SER A 8 -6.23 -26.55 -3.59
N GLY A 9 -5.59 -27.61 -4.08
CA GLY A 9 -4.30 -28.07 -3.56
C GLY A 9 -4.36 -28.29 -2.04
N ASN A 10 -3.39 -27.73 -1.32
CA ASN A 10 -3.35 -27.81 0.15
C ASN A 10 -4.30 -26.84 0.86
N SER A 11 -4.97 -25.95 0.13
CA SER A 11 -5.82 -24.89 0.69
C SER A 11 -7.31 -25.22 0.58
N PHE A 12 -8.14 -24.46 1.29
CA PHE A 12 -9.58 -24.41 1.08
C PHE A 12 -9.96 -23.19 0.24
N ALA A 13 -11.01 -23.34 -0.57
CA ALA A 13 -11.55 -22.29 -1.41
C ALA A 13 -13.08 -22.27 -1.29
N LEU A 14 -13.67 -21.07 -1.42
CA LEU A 14 -15.11 -20.87 -1.47
C LEU A 14 -15.51 -20.54 -2.90
N ARG A 15 -16.51 -21.23 -3.46
CA ARG A 15 -17.07 -20.84 -4.77
C ARG A 15 -17.85 -19.54 -4.57
N LEU A 16 -17.49 -18.47 -5.27
CA LEU A 16 -18.26 -17.22 -5.29
C LEU A 16 -19.21 -17.20 -6.49
N PRO A 17 -20.54 -17.17 -6.26
CA PRO A 17 -21.51 -16.93 -7.32
C PRO A 17 -21.35 -15.56 -7.97
N LYS A 18 -21.68 -15.46 -9.26
CA LYS A 18 -21.44 -14.27 -10.09
C LYS A 18 -22.15 -13.02 -9.56
N ASP A 19 -23.33 -13.21 -8.98
CA ASP A 19 -24.14 -12.17 -8.34
C ASP A 19 -23.51 -11.60 -7.06
N LEU A 20 -22.56 -12.30 -6.44
CA LEU A 20 -21.76 -11.80 -5.31
C LEU A 20 -20.33 -11.41 -5.67
N ALA A 21 -19.94 -11.51 -6.95
CA ALA A 21 -18.59 -11.17 -7.37
C ALA A 21 -18.39 -9.65 -7.33
N LEU A 22 -17.76 -9.16 -6.26
CA LEU A 22 -17.34 -7.76 -6.10
C LEU A 22 -15.93 -7.50 -6.67
N PHE A 23 -15.21 -8.55 -7.04
CA PHE A 23 -13.80 -8.51 -7.39
C PHE A 23 -13.58 -8.97 -8.84
N GLN A 24 -12.51 -8.45 -9.46
CA GLN A 24 -12.05 -8.99 -10.73
C GLN A 24 -11.37 -10.34 -10.51
N ALA A 25 -11.32 -11.16 -11.57
CA ALA A 25 -10.58 -12.42 -11.51
C ALA A 25 -9.11 -12.16 -11.16
N ALA A 26 -8.57 -12.93 -10.21
CA ALA A 26 -7.21 -12.80 -9.69
C ALA A 26 -6.88 -11.49 -8.95
N GLN A 27 -7.88 -10.70 -8.55
CA GLN A 27 -7.67 -9.58 -7.64
C GLN A 27 -7.25 -10.08 -6.24
N GLU A 28 -6.27 -9.41 -5.64
CA GLU A 28 -5.83 -9.68 -4.27
C GLU A 28 -6.87 -9.19 -3.25
N VAL A 29 -7.06 -9.96 -2.18
CA VAL A 29 -8.05 -9.69 -1.15
C VAL A 29 -7.47 -9.92 0.24
N GLU A 30 -7.85 -9.07 1.18
CA GLU A 30 -7.65 -9.30 2.60
C GLU A 30 -8.81 -10.13 3.15
N VAL A 31 -8.48 -11.10 4.01
CA VAL A 31 -9.46 -11.95 4.68
C VAL A 31 -9.20 -11.94 6.17
N GLU A 32 -10.21 -11.55 6.95
CA GLU A 32 -10.17 -11.63 8.40
C GLU A 32 -11.33 -12.47 8.96
N ARG A 33 -11.14 -12.99 10.17
CA ARG A 33 -12.17 -13.72 10.91
C ARG A 33 -12.70 -12.86 12.05
N VAL A 34 -14.00 -12.54 12.01
CA VAL A 34 -14.72 -11.85 13.08
C VAL A 34 -15.70 -12.83 13.70
N GLY A 35 -15.31 -13.46 14.81
CA GLY A 35 -16.10 -14.48 15.49
C GLY A 35 -16.34 -15.72 14.60
N SER A 36 -17.59 -15.92 14.17
CA SER A 36 -17.98 -17.00 13.25
C SER A 36 -18.05 -16.57 11.78
N THR A 37 -17.67 -15.32 11.48
CA THR A 37 -17.81 -14.72 10.15
C THR A 37 -16.44 -14.53 9.51
N LEU A 38 -16.35 -14.74 8.20
CA LEU A 38 -15.21 -14.31 7.38
C LEU A 38 -15.59 -13.00 6.68
N VAL A 39 -14.75 -11.98 6.81
CA VAL A 39 -14.89 -10.72 6.10
C VAL A 39 -13.80 -10.66 5.04
N VAL A 40 -14.20 -10.45 3.78
CA VAL A 40 -13.30 -10.40 2.62
C VAL A 40 -13.39 -9.01 2.03
N ARG A 41 -12.24 -8.34 1.87
CA ARG A 41 -12.14 -7.00 1.28
C ARG A 41 -11.14 -7.03 0.14
N PRO A 42 -11.37 -6.29 -0.96
CA PRO A 42 -10.33 -6.12 -1.94
C PRO A 42 -9.16 -5.39 -1.30
N VAL A 43 -7.94 -5.83 -1.58
CA VAL A 43 -6.78 -4.97 -1.33
C VAL A 43 -6.98 -3.77 -2.24
N ALA A 44 -7.21 -2.59 -1.65
CA ALA A 44 -7.23 -1.37 -2.43
C ALA A 44 -5.85 -1.25 -3.07
N ALA A 45 -5.80 -1.08 -4.39
CA ALA A 45 -4.56 -0.61 -5.00
C ALA A 45 -4.19 0.69 -4.29
N ASP A 46 -2.91 0.87 -3.95
CA ASP A 46 -2.42 2.14 -3.42
C ASP A 46 -2.95 3.26 -4.34
N SER A 47 -3.88 4.04 -3.81
CA SER A 47 -4.61 5.03 -4.59
C SER A 47 -4.73 6.30 -3.79
N LEU A 48 -4.74 7.43 -4.50
CA LEU A 48 -4.93 8.74 -3.91
C LEU A 48 -6.42 9.03 -3.65
N ALA A 49 -7.29 8.02 -3.63
CA ALA A 49 -8.73 8.20 -3.43
C ALA A 49 -9.03 8.94 -2.13
N ASP A 50 -8.30 8.61 -1.06
CA ASP A 50 -8.47 9.23 0.27
C ASP A 50 -7.59 10.47 0.46
N MET A 51 -6.86 10.90 -0.58
CA MET A 51 -5.93 12.04 -0.49
C MET A 51 -6.65 13.32 -0.04
N ALA A 52 -7.86 13.57 -0.52
CA ALA A 52 -8.62 14.75 -0.14
C ALA A 52 -8.97 14.76 1.37
N GLU A 53 -9.38 13.62 1.92
CA GLU A 53 -9.69 13.49 3.35
C GLU A 53 -8.42 13.65 4.20
N ILE A 54 -7.32 13.03 3.78
CA ILE A 54 -6.02 13.15 4.45
C ILE A 54 -5.53 14.61 4.47
N LEU A 55 -5.60 15.31 3.32
CA LEU A 55 -5.20 16.71 3.24
C LEU A 55 -6.13 17.64 4.05
N ALA A 56 -7.43 17.33 4.11
CA ALA A 56 -8.39 18.08 4.92
C ALA A 56 -8.20 17.87 6.43
N ALA A 57 -7.55 16.78 6.84
CA ALA A 57 -7.23 16.51 8.25
C ALA A 57 -6.08 17.38 8.78
N PHE A 58 -5.38 18.14 7.93
CA PHE A 58 -4.36 19.08 8.39
C PHE A 58 -4.99 20.25 9.16
N PRO A 59 -4.43 20.64 10.31
CA PRO A 59 -4.92 21.80 11.06
C PRO A 59 -4.72 23.09 10.25
N ALA A 60 -5.53 24.12 10.52
CA ALA A 60 -5.48 25.39 9.78
C ALA A 60 -4.09 26.07 9.80
N GLY A 61 -3.27 25.81 10.82
CA GLY A 61 -1.91 26.34 10.94
C GLY A 61 -0.83 25.45 10.31
N PHE A 62 -1.18 24.32 9.69
CA PHE A 62 -0.21 23.43 9.06
C PHE A 62 0.52 24.18 7.94
N MET A 63 1.84 24.27 8.05
CA MET A 63 2.72 24.97 7.09
C MET A 63 2.41 26.48 6.92
N ALA A 64 1.78 27.13 7.92
CA ALA A 64 1.47 28.56 7.85
C ALA A 64 2.71 29.46 7.65
N GLU A 65 3.87 29.03 8.15
CA GLU A 65 5.17 29.71 8.02
C GLU A 65 6.01 29.21 6.83
N GLY A 66 5.44 28.32 6.01
CA GLY A 66 6.14 27.71 4.87
C GLY A 66 7.21 26.70 5.30
N ARG A 67 8.20 26.47 4.43
CA ARG A 67 9.31 25.52 4.63
C ARG A 67 10.57 26.16 5.22
N GLY A 68 10.51 27.44 5.59
CA GLY A 68 11.67 28.26 5.88
C GLY A 68 12.60 28.44 4.68
N GLU A 69 13.75 29.05 4.90
CA GLU A 69 14.84 29.10 3.92
C GLU A 69 15.53 27.73 3.85
N GLN A 70 15.86 27.30 2.64
CA GLN A 70 16.53 26.03 2.37
C GLN A 70 17.80 26.36 1.60
N GLU A 71 18.91 26.55 2.31
CA GLU A 71 20.22 26.71 1.70
C GLU A 71 20.79 25.33 1.33
N GLN A 72 21.35 25.22 0.13
CA GLN A 72 22.10 24.05 -0.30
C GLN A 72 23.54 24.47 -0.50
N ASP A 73 24.46 23.82 0.21
CA ASP A 73 25.89 23.97 -0.04
C ASP A 73 26.27 23.34 -1.38
N GLU A 74 27.26 23.92 -2.05
CA GLU A 74 27.85 23.31 -3.23
C GLU A 74 28.46 21.96 -2.85
N ARG A 75 27.92 20.88 -3.41
CA ARG A 75 28.48 19.54 -3.23
C ARG A 75 29.74 19.42 -4.07
N ASP A 76 30.85 19.04 -3.43
CA ASP A 76 32.04 18.60 -4.16
C ASP A 76 31.72 17.30 -4.91
N TRP A 77 31.65 17.41 -6.24
CA TRP A 77 31.40 16.28 -7.15
C TRP A 77 32.69 15.58 -7.59
N ALA A 78 33.86 16.02 -7.11
CA ALA A 78 35.10 15.32 -7.37
C ALA A 78 34.97 13.88 -6.84
N LEU A 79 35.22 12.93 -7.73
CA LEU A 79 35.40 11.54 -7.32
C LEU A 79 36.60 11.51 -6.36
N PRO A 80 36.53 10.82 -5.21
CA PRO A 80 37.73 10.54 -4.45
C PRO A 80 38.75 9.90 -5.39
N ASP A 81 40.01 10.33 -5.28
CA ASP A 81 41.06 9.84 -6.15
C ASP A 81 41.06 8.31 -6.10
N ARG A 82 41.06 7.64 -7.26
CA ARG A 82 40.93 6.18 -7.36
C ARG A 82 42.07 5.42 -6.65
N ALA A 83 43.04 6.14 -6.11
CA ALA A 83 44.15 5.63 -5.32
C ALA A 83 43.74 5.12 -3.92
N ASP A 84 42.62 5.56 -3.35
CA ASP A 84 42.24 5.21 -1.96
C ASP A 84 41.40 3.92 -1.83
N PHE A 85 40.87 3.39 -2.93
CA PHE A 85 40.37 2.00 -2.96
C PHE A 85 41.56 1.07 -3.20
N GLY A 86 42.41 0.97 -2.19
CA GLY A 86 43.57 0.09 -2.16
C GLY A 86 43.19 -1.33 -2.57
N ARG A 87 43.96 -1.86 -3.53
CA ARG A 87 44.40 -3.24 -3.41
C ARG A 87 45.18 -3.32 -2.11
N ASP A 88 44.62 -4.01 -1.11
CA ASP A 88 45.30 -4.92 -0.19
C ASP A 88 44.27 -5.61 0.72
#